data_AF-A0A0D2UKN4-F1
#
_entry.id   AF-A0A0D2UKN4-F1
#
_cell.length_a   1.000
_cell.length_b   1.000
_cell.length_c   1.000
_cell.angle_alpha   90.00
_cell.angle_beta   90.00
_cell.angle_gamma   90.00
#
_symmetry.space_group_name_H-M   'P 1'
#
loop_
_entity.id
_entity.type
_entity.pdbx_description
1 polymer ?
#
loop_
_entity_poly.entity_id
_entity_poly.type
_entity_poly.pdbx_seq_one_letter_code
_entity_poly.pdbx_strand_id
1 'polypeptide(L)'
;MDDDDVSYDESLKARIKASVHYTVGKICQREESEMGVKCSKQFLAALAELTYGKCGSLASDLESFAKHAKRSTIQVEDVKLCARKNPSLAKLVAEKATDLEAETQERLSKKRRKDNKPADEDGESASDAAPSAAVASAATGATHKSKKVRQA
;
A
#
# COMPACT_ATOMS: atom_id res chain seq x y z
N MET A 1 2.14 3.67 38.88
CA MET A 1 1.71 3.51 37.49
C MET A 1 0.41 4.26 37.41
N ASP A 2 0.49 5.44 36.83
CA ASP A 2 -0.56 6.47 36.87
C ASP A 2 -1.78 6.04 36.02
N ASP A 3 -2.98 6.21 36.56
CA ASP A 3 -4.26 5.82 35.94
C ASP A 3 -4.49 6.45 34.55
N ASP A 4 -3.85 7.57 34.23
CA ASP A 4 -3.92 8.22 32.92
C ASP A 4 -3.29 7.38 31.79
N ASP A 5 -2.20 6.65 32.04
CA ASP A 5 -1.45 5.91 31.00
C ASP A 5 -2.24 4.70 30.47
N VAL A 6 -3.04 4.07 31.35
CA VAL A 6 -3.94 2.96 30.99
C VAL A 6 -5.08 3.43 30.07
N SER A 7 -5.55 4.67 30.22
CA SER A 7 -6.62 5.24 29.41
C SER A 7 -6.18 5.55 27.97
N TYR A 8 -4.92 5.94 27.76
CA TYR A 8 -4.40 6.23 26.41
C TYR A 8 -4.18 4.98 25.57
N ASP A 9 -3.72 3.89 26.20
CA ASP A 9 -3.49 2.61 25.52
C ASP A 9 -4.81 2.01 25.00
N GLU A 10 -5.88 2.01 25.80
CA GLU A 10 -7.17 1.46 25.37
C GLU A 10 -7.81 2.28 24.24
N SER A 11 -7.69 3.62 24.25
CA SER A 11 -8.16 4.47 23.16
C SER A 11 -7.39 4.20 21.85
N LEU A 12 -6.06 4.07 21.92
CA LEU A 12 -5.23 3.76 20.77
C LEU A 12 -5.56 2.37 20.22
N LYS A 13 -5.69 1.38 21.10
CA LYS A 13 -6.06 0.01 20.75
C LYS A 13 -7.41 -0.06 20.07
N ALA A 14 -8.42 0.65 20.58
CA ALA A 14 -9.74 0.74 19.95
C ALA A 14 -9.64 1.32 18.52
N ARG A 15 -8.85 2.38 18.32
CA ARG A 15 -8.62 2.98 17.00
C ARG A 15 -7.93 2.01 16.04
N ILE A 16 -6.90 1.29 16.47
CA ILE A 16 -6.19 0.30 15.65
C ILE A 16 -7.16 -0.82 15.26
N LYS A 17 -7.90 -1.38 16.21
CA LYS A 17 -8.90 -2.43 15.95
C LYS A 17 -9.97 -1.98 14.96
N ALA A 18 -10.46 -0.75 15.07
CA ALA A 18 -11.42 -0.19 14.13
C ALA A 18 -10.83 -0.07 12.71
N SER A 19 -9.58 0.38 12.58
CA SER A 19 -8.87 0.47 11.29
C SER A 19 -8.64 -0.91 10.65
N VAL A 20 -8.24 -1.90 11.46
CA VAL A 20 -8.10 -3.30 11.02
C VAL A 20 -9.45 -3.84 10.54
N HIS A 21 -10.51 -3.68 11.33
CA HIS A 21 -11.85 -4.14 10.97
C HIS A 21 -12.35 -3.51 9.66
N TYR A 22 -12.15 -2.20 9.47
CA TYR A 22 -12.47 -1.54 8.20
C TYR A 22 -11.73 -2.17 7.02
N THR A 23 -10.42 -2.40 7.16
CA THR A 23 -9.58 -2.95 6.09
C THR A 23 -9.96 -4.39 5.77
N VAL A 24 -10.20 -5.22 6.78
CA VAL A 24 -10.70 -6.59 6.63
C VAL A 24 -12.04 -6.60 5.89
N GLY A 25 -12.97 -5.71 6.27
CA GLY A 25 -14.24 -5.56 5.57
C GLY A 25 -14.08 -5.21 4.09
N LYS A 26 -13.12 -4.33 3.74
CA LYS A 26 -12.82 -3.98 2.35
C LYS A 26 -12.21 -5.13 1.55
N ILE A 27 -11.33 -5.93 2.17
CA ILE A 27 -10.78 -7.12 1.54
C ILE A 27 -11.90 -8.14 1.33
N CYS A 28 -12.65 -8.49 2.38
CA CYS A 28 -13.76 -9.44 2.26
C CYS A 28 -14.77 -9.02 1.19
N GLN A 29 -15.17 -7.74 1.11
CA GLN A 29 -16.09 -7.26 0.09
C GLN A 29 -15.59 -7.52 -1.35
N ARG A 30 -14.28 -7.44 -1.58
CA ARG A 30 -13.68 -7.78 -2.88
C ARG A 30 -13.81 -9.29 -3.15
N GLU A 31 -13.45 -10.09 -2.15
CA GLU A 31 -13.48 -11.56 -2.24
C GLU A 31 -14.91 -12.12 -2.35
N GLU A 32 -15.91 -11.48 -1.72
CA GLU A 32 -17.33 -11.86 -1.83
C GLU A 32 -17.80 -11.85 -3.29
N SER A 33 -17.30 -10.88 -4.07
CA SER A 33 -17.64 -10.74 -5.49
C SER A 33 -17.00 -11.84 -6.35
N GLU A 34 -15.80 -12.28 -5.98
CA GLU A 34 -15.05 -13.31 -6.70
C GLU A 34 -15.55 -14.73 -6.36
N MET A 35 -15.85 -14.98 -5.08
CA MET A 35 -16.32 -16.29 -4.61
C MET A 35 -17.84 -16.47 -4.70
N GLY A 36 -18.61 -15.40 -4.88
CA GLY A 36 -20.08 -15.44 -4.94
C GLY A 36 -20.74 -15.74 -3.59
N VAL A 37 -20.04 -15.53 -2.47
CA VAL A 37 -20.52 -15.79 -1.10
C VAL A 37 -20.49 -14.49 -0.30
N LYS A 38 -21.48 -14.28 0.58
CA LYS A 38 -21.53 -13.11 1.48
C LYS A 38 -20.92 -13.43 2.84
N CYS A 39 -20.12 -12.51 3.37
CA CYS A 39 -19.58 -12.53 4.72
C CYS A 39 -20.60 -11.95 5.71
N SER A 40 -20.89 -12.67 6.79
CA SER A 40 -21.73 -12.15 7.87
C SER A 40 -20.98 -11.11 8.70
N LYS A 41 -21.72 -10.21 9.37
CA LYS A 41 -21.11 -9.19 10.25
C LYS A 41 -20.32 -9.83 11.39
N GLN A 42 -20.80 -10.95 11.92
CA GLN A 42 -20.14 -11.71 12.97
C GLN A 42 -18.84 -12.35 12.47
N PHE A 43 -18.84 -12.88 11.25
CA PHE A 43 -17.63 -13.42 10.62
C PHE A 43 -16.58 -12.33 10.41
N LEU A 44 -16.97 -11.16 9.90
CA LEU A 44 -16.06 -10.03 9.72
C LEU A 44 -15.44 -9.57 11.04
N ALA A 45 -16.24 -9.45 12.09
CA ALA A 45 -15.76 -9.08 13.43
C ALA A 45 -14.78 -10.11 13.98
N ALA A 46 -15.08 -11.41 13.85
CA ALA A 46 -14.20 -12.49 14.29
C ALA A 46 -12.88 -12.52 13.51
N LEU A 47 -12.95 -12.34 12.18
CA LEU A 47 -11.76 -12.29 11.32
C LEU A 47 -10.88 -11.07 11.62
N ALA A 48 -11.49 -9.92 11.93
CA ALA A 48 -10.76 -8.72 12.34
C ALA A 48 -10.02 -8.93 13.67
N GLU A 49 -10.66 -9.52 14.67
CA GLU A 49 -10.02 -9.82 15.96
C GLU A 49 -8.90 -10.86 15.80
N LEU A 50 -9.10 -11.89 14.98
CA LEU A 50 -8.07 -12.86 14.64
C LEU A 50 -6.86 -12.20 13.97
N THR A 51 -7.10 -11.30 13.02
CA THR A 51 -6.04 -10.57 12.30
C THR A 51 -5.25 -9.69 13.26
N TYR A 52 -5.94 -8.95 14.13
CA TYR A 52 -5.32 -8.13 15.16
C TYR A 52 -4.45 -8.97 16.11
N GLY A 53 -4.96 -10.10 16.60
CA GLY A 53 -4.18 -11.03 17.43
C GLY A 53 -2.96 -11.59 16.69
N LYS A 54 -3.11 -11.91 15.39
CA LYS A 54 -2.00 -12.42 14.57
C LYS A 54 -0.88 -11.39 14.39
N CYS A 55 -1.21 -10.10 14.28
CA CYS A 55 -0.21 -9.03 14.25
C CYS A 55 0.66 -9.02 15.52
N GLY A 56 0.08 -9.29 16.70
CA GLY A 56 0.83 -9.40 17.95
C GLY A 56 1.87 -10.53 17.93
N SER A 57 1.47 -11.72 17.48
CA SER A 57 2.42 -12.84 17.33
C SER A 57 3.51 -12.55 16.30
N LEU A 58 3.14 -11.96 15.15
CA LEU A 58 4.12 -11.58 14.12
C LEU A 58 5.11 -10.53 14.62
N ALA A 59 4.67 -9.54 15.39
CA ALA A 59 5.56 -8.53 15.97
C ALA A 59 6.62 -9.16 16.89
N SER A 60 6.21 -10.10 17.76
CA SER A 60 7.12 -10.81 18.66
C SER A 60 8.10 -11.72 17.90
N ASP A 61 7.64 -12.41 16.86
CA ASP A 61 8.48 -13.22 15.99
C ASP A 61 9.53 -12.35 15.28
N LEU A 62 9.12 -11.24 14.67
CA LEU A 62 10.00 -10.32 13.94
C LEU A 62 11.07 -9.70 14.84
N GLU A 63 10.68 -9.27 16.05
CA GLU A 63 11.63 -8.75 17.03
C GLU A 63 12.67 -9.82 17.43
N SER A 64 12.21 -11.05 17.65
CA SER A 64 13.08 -12.17 18.01
C SER A 64 14.06 -12.53 16.89
N PHE A 65 13.63 -12.47 15.64
CA PHE A 65 14.50 -12.73 14.47
C PHE A 65 15.55 -11.64 14.29
N ALA A 66 15.19 -10.36 14.43
CA ALA A 66 16.14 -9.27 14.39
C ALA A 66 17.19 -9.39 15.52
N LYS A 67 16.74 -9.68 16.75
CA LYS A 67 17.62 -9.92 17.90
C LYS A 67 18.56 -11.10 17.69
N HIS A 68 18.07 -12.21 17.11
CA HIS A 68 18.90 -13.38 16.81
C HIS A 68 20.06 -13.03 15.85
N ALA A 69 19.82 -12.11 14.91
CA ALA A 69 20.83 -11.58 14.01
C ALA A 69 21.64 -10.39 14.60
N LYS A 70 21.55 -10.14 15.92
CA LYS A 70 22.19 -9.02 16.64
C LYS A 70 21.83 -7.64 16.08
N ARG A 71 20.63 -7.48 15.53
CA ARG A 71 20.08 -6.22 15.02
C ARG A 71 18.97 -5.70 15.93
N SER A 72 18.78 -4.39 15.97
CA SER A 72 17.61 -3.72 16.58
C SER A 72 16.57 -3.29 15.55
N THR A 73 16.94 -3.26 14.26
CA THR A 73 16.06 -2.90 13.15
C THR A 73 15.63 -4.15 12.40
N ILE A 74 14.30 -4.30 12.24
CA ILE A 74 13.67 -5.37 11.46
C ILE A 74 13.98 -5.15 9.96
N GLN A 75 14.36 -6.21 9.28
CA GLN A 75 14.70 -6.24 7.86
C GLN A 75 13.82 -7.23 7.09
N VAL A 76 13.90 -7.18 5.76
CA VAL A 76 13.13 -8.05 4.85
C VAL A 76 13.38 -9.54 5.12
N GLU A 77 14.60 -9.91 5.50
CA GLU A 77 14.96 -11.30 5.84
C GLU A 77 14.18 -11.83 7.06
N ASP A 78 13.85 -10.97 8.03
CA ASP A 78 13.04 -11.35 9.19
C ASP A 78 11.60 -11.67 8.77
N VAL A 79 11.06 -10.90 7.82
CA VAL A 79 9.71 -11.11 7.25
C VAL A 79 9.66 -12.37 6.39
N LYS A 80 10.69 -12.62 5.56
CA LYS A 80 10.82 -13.87 4.81
C LYS A 80 10.84 -15.08 5.75
N LEU A 81 11.52 -14.96 6.90
CA LEU A 81 11.59 -16.02 7.90
C LEU A 81 10.24 -16.32 8.55
N CYS A 82 9.35 -15.35 8.73
CA CYS A 82 7.98 -15.59 9.20
C CYS A 82 7.19 -16.55 8.29
N ALA A 83 7.42 -16.51 6.98
CA ALA A 83 6.71 -17.33 6.00
C ALA A 83 7.28 -18.76 5.85
N ARG A 84 8.40 -19.09 6.51
CA ARG A 84 9.18 -20.33 6.31
C ARG A 84 8.39 -21.64 6.42
N LYS A 85 7.30 -21.66 7.19
CA LYS A 85 6.50 -22.87 7.42
C LYS A 85 5.60 -23.22 6.23
N ASN A 86 5.34 -22.28 5.33
CA ASN A 86 4.50 -22.48 4.15
C ASN A 86 5.31 -22.11 2.89
N PRO A 87 5.80 -23.10 2.11
CA PRO A 87 6.64 -22.84 0.93
C PRO A 87 5.98 -21.96 -0.13
N SER A 88 4.67 -22.10 -0.35
CA SER A 88 3.93 -21.28 -1.30
C SER A 88 3.87 -19.82 -0.85
N LEU A 89 3.60 -19.60 0.43
CA LEU A 89 3.62 -18.26 1.01
C LEU A 89 5.02 -17.65 1.02
N ALA A 90 6.06 -18.44 1.34
CA ALA A 90 7.44 -17.99 1.33
C ALA A 90 7.87 -17.50 -0.05
N LYS A 91 7.48 -18.21 -1.11
CA LYS A 91 7.71 -17.79 -2.49
C LYS A 91 7.02 -16.46 -2.80
N LEU A 92 5.72 -16.35 -2.49
CA LEU A 92 4.95 -15.12 -2.75
C LEU A 92 5.53 -13.90 -2.01
N VAL A 93 5.93 -14.08 -0.75
CA VAL A 93 6.56 -13.01 0.05
C VAL A 93 7.92 -12.62 -0.53
N ALA A 94 8.72 -13.59 -0.98
CA ALA A 94 10.01 -13.31 -1.61
C ALA A 94 9.86 -12.53 -2.93
N GLU A 95 8.89 -12.91 -3.78
CA GLU A 95 8.57 -12.17 -5.01
C GLU A 95 8.13 -10.74 -4.70
N LYS A 96 7.27 -10.54 -3.68
CA LYS A 96 6.88 -9.20 -3.25
C LYS A 96 8.03 -8.37 -2.68
N ALA A 97 8.99 -9.00 -2.01
CA ALA A 97 10.19 -8.30 -1.57
C ALA A 97 11.02 -7.79 -2.76
N THR A 98 11.21 -8.61 -3.79
CA THR A 98 11.96 -8.21 -4.99
C THR A 98 11.27 -7.09 -5.77
N ASP A 99 9.93 -7.13 -5.87
CA ASP A 99 9.15 -6.07 -6.51
C ASP A 99 9.37 -4.71 -5.79
N LEU A 100 9.30 -4.71 -4.45
CA LEU A 100 9.47 -3.50 -3.65
C LEU A 100 10.90 -2.94 -3.70
N GLU A 101 11.91 -3.81 -3.78
CA GLU A 101 13.30 -3.40 -3.98
C GLU A 101 13.47 -2.70 -5.33
N ALA A 102 12.89 -3.25 -6.40
CA ALA A 102 12.92 -2.65 -7.74
C ALA A 102 12.20 -1.29 -7.77
N GLU A 103 11.00 -1.19 -7.18
CA GLU A 103 10.25 0.08 -7.06
C GLU A 103 11.05 1.14 -6.28
N THR A 104 11.75 0.73 -5.22
CA THR A 104 12.58 1.63 -4.42
C THR A 104 13.77 2.15 -5.23
N GLN A 105 14.46 1.28 -5.96
CA GLN A 105 15.58 1.67 -6.84
C GLN A 105 15.11 2.62 -7.95
N GLU A 106 13.95 2.36 -8.55
CA GLU A 106 13.37 3.22 -9.58
C GLU A 106 13.08 4.62 -9.02
N ARG A 107 12.45 4.72 -7.85
CA ARG A 107 12.17 6.00 -7.18
C ARG A 107 13.43 6.78 -6.86
N LEU A 108 14.49 6.10 -6.40
CA LEU A 108 15.78 6.73 -6.13
C LEU A 108 16.46 7.24 -7.41
N SER A 109 16.41 6.45 -8.50
CA SER A 109 16.98 6.86 -9.79
C SER A 109 16.28 8.07 -10.39
N LYS A 110 14.94 8.15 -10.29
CA LYS A 110 14.13 9.30 -10.71
C LYS A 110 14.47 10.56 -9.89
N LYS A 111 14.67 10.40 -8.58
CA LYS A 111 15.08 11.51 -7.71
C LYS A 111 16.46 12.05 -8.09
N ARG A 112 17.45 11.16 -8.28
CA ARG A 112 18.81 11.54 -8.73
C ARG A 112 18.82 12.26 -10.08
N ARG A 113 17.95 11.86 -11.02
CA ARG A 113 17.81 12.54 -12.32
C ARG A 113 17.21 13.95 -12.19
N LYS A 114 16.34 14.18 -11.20
CA LYS A 114 15.76 15.50 -10.92
C LYS A 114 16.77 16.43 -10.25
N ASP A 115 17.55 15.90 -9.31
CA ASP A 115 18.57 16.67 -8.58
C ASP A 115 19.78 17.04 -9.45
N ASN A 116 20.06 16.26 -10.50
CA ASN A 116 21.18 16.47 -11.42
C ASN A 116 20.79 17.23 -12.71
N LYS A 117 19.61 17.85 -12.77
CA LYS A 117 19.21 18.74 -13.86
C LYS A 117 19.87 20.11 -13.63
N PRO A 118 20.79 20.57 -14.48
CA PRO A 118 21.40 21.88 -14.32
C PRO A 118 20.32 22.97 -14.45
N ALA A 119 20.33 23.93 -13.52
CA ALA A 119 19.67 25.20 -13.69
C ALA A 119 20.54 26.01 -14.64
N ASP A 120 20.08 26.22 -15.88
CA ASP A 120 20.39 27.34 -16.78
C ASP A 120 20.05 26.94 -18.23
N GLU A 121 18.86 27.33 -18.68
CA GLU A 121 18.59 27.84 -20.04
C GLU A 121 17.39 28.83 -19.91
N ASP A 122 17.62 29.93 -19.19
CA ASP A 122 16.87 31.17 -19.41
C ASP A 122 17.56 31.92 -20.56
N GLY A 123 17.06 31.69 -21.77
CA GLY A 123 17.42 32.43 -22.98
C GLY A 123 16.20 33.19 -23.49
N GLU A 124 16.03 34.41 -22.99
CA GLU A 124 15.02 35.36 -23.42
C GLU A 124 15.37 35.94 -24.81
N SER A 125 14.42 35.88 -25.75
CA SER A 125 14.32 36.85 -26.85
C SER A 125 12.86 37.02 -27.22
N ALA A 126 12.33 38.17 -26.84
CA ALA A 126 10.98 38.64 -27.14
C ALA A 126 10.88 39.25 -28.54
N SER A 127 9.79 38.96 -29.25
CA SER A 127 9.01 39.88 -30.11
C SER A 127 7.89 39.05 -30.75
N ASP A 128 6.66 39.47 -30.98
CA ASP A 128 5.84 40.65 -30.70
C ASP A 128 4.39 40.21 -31.09
N ALA A 129 3.38 41.04 -30.82
CA ALA A 129 1.98 40.93 -31.28
C ALA A 129 0.98 40.02 -30.52
N ALA A 130 0.38 40.61 -29.47
CA ALA A 130 -1.07 40.49 -29.23
C ALA A 130 -1.82 41.39 -30.25
N PRO A 131 -3.17 41.34 -30.44
CA PRO A 131 -4.17 40.72 -29.55
C PRO A 131 -5.31 39.95 -30.29
N SER A 132 -6.16 39.26 -29.52
CA SER A 132 -7.63 39.50 -29.49
C SER A 132 -8.44 38.24 -29.15
N ALA A 133 -9.20 38.37 -28.07
CA ALA A 133 -10.51 37.80 -27.75
C ALA A 133 -11.00 36.51 -28.46
N ALA A 134 -11.32 35.49 -27.66
CA ALA A 134 -12.66 34.87 -27.68
C ALA A 134 -12.86 33.88 -26.52
N VAL A 135 -13.92 34.15 -25.76
CA VAL A 135 -14.68 33.26 -24.89
C VAL A 135 -15.04 31.92 -25.55
N ALA A 136 -14.96 30.81 -24.81
CA ALA A 136 -15.95 29.71 -24.87
C ALA A 136 -15.70 28.63 -23.81
N SER A 137 -16.72 28.43 -22.98
CA SER A 137 -17.03 27.22 -22.22
C SER A 137 -17.34 26.05 -23.15
N ALA A 138 -16.96 24.81 -22.80
CA ALA A 138 -17.76 23.62 -23.10
C ALA A 138 -17.24 22.35 -22.40
N ALA A 139 -18.16 21.68 -21.72
CA ALA A 139 -18.10 20.30 -21.30
C ALA A 139 -18.16 19.33 -22.49
N THR A 140 -17.60 18.12 -22.34
CA THR A 140 -18.03 16.81 -22.89
C THR A 140 -16.91 15.80 -22.58
N GLY A 141 -17.12 14.58 -22.07
CA GLY A 141 -18.23 13.65 -22.25
C GLY A 141 -17.95 12.71 -23.43
N ALA A 142 -17.97 11.39 -23.18
CA ALA A 142 -17.95 10.26 -24.14
C ALA A 142 -16.55 9.74 -24.60
N THR A 143 -16.29 8.45 -24.86
CA THR A 143 -17.05 7.18 -24.81
C THR A 143 -16.09 6.00 -25.05
N HIS A 144 -16.56 4.80 -24.69
CA HIS A 144 -16.03 3.46 -24.95
C HIS A 144 -15.59 3.16 -26.39
N LYS A 145 -14.61 2.23 -26.53
CA LYS A 145 -14.51 1.33 -27.70
C LYS A 145 -14.28 -0.12 -27.27
N SER A 146 -15.32 -0.92 -27.43
CA SER A 146 -15.31 -2.38 -27.35
C SER A 146 -14.53 -2.99 -28.51
N LYS A 147 -13.62 -3.93 -28.22
CA LYS A 147 -12.87 -4.69 -29.23
C LYS A 147 -13.67 -5.94 -29.60
N LYS A 148 -14.23 -5.94 -30.82
CA LYS A 148 -14.94 -7.03 -31.47
C LYS A 148 -13.92 -8.06 -31.98
N VAL A 149 -13.89 -9.26 -31.41
CA VAL A 149 -13.16 -10.42 -31.96
C VAL A 149 -14.08 -11.10 -32.99
N ARG A 150 -13.60 -11.22 -34.24
CA ARG A 150 -14.19 -12.03 -35.30
C ARG A 150 -13.44 -13.36 -35.40
N GLN A 151 -14.21 -14.37 -35.77
CA GLN A 151 -13.94 -15.79 -35.96
C GLN A 151 -12.68 -16.15 -36.76
N ALA A 152 -12.16 -17.35 -36.48
CA ALA A 152 -12.04 -18.41 -37.48
C ALA A 152 -12.61 -19.70 -36.88
#